data_AF-A0A8D0GY12-F1
#
_entry.id   AF-A0A8D0GY12-F1
#
_cell.length_a   1.000
_cell.length_b   1.000
_cell.length_c   1.000
_cell.angle_alpha   90.00
_cell.angle_beta   90.00
_cell.angle_gamma   90.00
#
_symmetry.space_group_name_H-M   'P 1'
#
loop_
_entity.id
_entity.type
_entity.pdbx_description
1 polymer ?
#
loop_
_entity_poly.entity_id
_entity_poly.type
_entity_poly.pdbx_seq_one_letter_code
_entity_poly.pdbx_strand_id
1 'polypeptide(L)'
;NELGRALAHELLCPQGGPSCEYFLVLARTHLLKKDYSQAEECLQAAIQIDYLNPDVWAQRGHLCYLTGNLGEAKECYERTVDFVTDASEIHFVYLRLGSIYLEEKEEANALNNKNAEVWAYLALVCLQVSAHLSPIFLFPMQLELDNEALRQEIEQVQAQLGFGNPSF
;
A
#
# COMPACT_ATOMS: atom_id res chain seq x y z
N ASN A 1 -16.67 15.32 26.97
CA ASN A 1 -15.98 14.56 25.92
C ASN A 1 -16.27 13.07 26.05
N GLU A 2 -17.37 12.63 25.45
CA GLU A 2 -17.71 11.20 25.33
C GLU A 2 -16.89 10.52 24.23
N LEU A 3 -16.53 11.27 23.18
CA LEU A 3 -15.69 10.81 22.08
C LEU A 3 -14.32 10.28 22.54
N GLY A 4 -13.65 11.01 23.46
CA GLY A 4 -12.35 10.60 23.98
C GLY A 4 -12.40 9.37 24.89
N ARG A 5 -13.56 9.08 25.51
CA ARG A 5 -13.76 7.86 26.30
C ARG A 5 -14.02 6.66 25.40
N ALA A 6 -14.81 6.82 24.33
CA ALA A 6 -15.03 5.78 23.34
C ALA A 6 -13.72 5.35 22.67
N LEU A 7 -12.91 6.32 22.21
CA LEU A 7 -11.60 6.05 21.62
C LEU A 7 -10.65 5.35 22.61
N ALA A 8 -10.62 5.79 23.87
CA ALA A 8 -9.80 5.14 24.89
C ALA A 8 -10.24 3.70 25.18
N HIS A 9 -11.53 3.38 25.06
CA HIS A 9 -12.04 2.02 25.20
C HIS A 9 -11.71 1.14 23.98
N GLU A 10 -11.71 1.68 22.76
CA GLU A 10 -11.31 0.96 21.53
C GLU A 10 -9.81 0.58 21.53
N LEU A 11 -8.98 1.39 22.20
CA LEU A 11 -7.56 1.14 22.36
C LEU A 11 -7.22 0.10 23.45
N LEU A 12 -8.24 -0.44 24.13
CA LEU A 12 -8.07 -1.46 25.15
C LEU A 12 -8.69 -2.80 24.69
N CYS A 13 -7.94 -3.88 24.89
CA CYS A 13 -8.47 -5.25 24.80
C CYS A 13 -9.61 -5.45 25.81
N PRO A 14 -10.54 -6.41 25.58
CA PRO A 14 -11.61 -6.74 26.53
C PRO A 14 -11.13 -7.09 27.94
N GLN A 15 -9.86 -7.48 28.09
CA GLN A 15 -9.22 -7.81 29.37
C GLN A 15 -8.51 -6.61 30.05
N GLY A 16 -8.60 -5.40 29.48
CA GLY A 16 -8.05 -4.17 30.05
C GLY A 16 -6.58 -3.86 29.71
N GLY A 17 -5.95 -4.61 28.81
CA GLY A 17 -4.60 -4.33 28.27
C GLY A 17 -4.64 -3.55 26.95
N PRO A 18 -3.50 -3.06 26.43
CA PRO A 18 -3.46 -2.39 25.13
C PRO A 18 -3.95 -3.30 23.99
N SER A 19 -4.73 -2.76 23.05
CA SER A 19 -5.22 -3.49 21.87
C SER A 19 -4.22 -3.49 20.72
N CYS A 20 -4.45 -4.31 19.70
CA CYS A 20 -3.68 -4.27 18.45
C CYS A 20 -3.72 -2.85 17.84
N GLU A 21 -4.91 -2.24 17.80
CA GLU A 21 -5.10 -0.89 17.27
C GLU A 21 -4.29 0.16 18.05
N TYR A 22 -4.19 0.01 19.37
CA TYR A 22 -3.33 0.88 20.18
C TYR A 22 -1.87 0.85 19.72
N PHE A 23 -1.32 -0.34 19.50
CA PHE A 23 0.06 -0.47 19.04
C PHE A 23 0.22 -0.01 17.59
N LEU A 24 -0.79 -0.18 16.73
CA LEU A 24 -0.78 0.35 15.36
C LEU A 24 -0.72 1.88 15.33
N VAL A 25 -1.52 2.55 16.16
CA VAL A 25 -1.51 4.02 16.27
C VAL A 25 -0.15 4.52 16.78
N LEU A 26 0.44 3.84 17.78
CA LEU A 26 1.79 4.18 18.26
C LEU A 26 2.86 3.97 17.17
N ALA A 27 2.82 2.83 16.47
CA ALA A 27 3.74 2.55 15.38
C ALA A 27 3.66 3.62 14.29
N ARG A 28 2.45 3.96 13.81
CA ARG A 28 2.21 5.04 12.83
C ARG A 28 2.78 6.37 13.33
N THR A 29 2.60 6.69 14.61
CA THR A 29 3.13 7.91 15.23
C THR A 29 4.67 7.93 15.24
N HIS A 30 5.30 6.81 15.60
CA HIS A 30 6.77 6.68 15.59
C HIS A 30 7.34 6.72 14.16
N LEU A 31 6.66 6.11 13.19
CA LEU A 31 7.03 6.20 11.77
C LEU A 31 7.04 7.64 11.26
N LEU A 32 6.00 8.43 11.59
CA LEU A 32 5.94 9.85 11.25
C LEU A 32 7.07 10.67 11.89
N LYS A 33 7.49 10.30 13.10
CA LYS A 33 8.64 10.90 13.80
C LYS A 33 10.00 10.37 13.33
N LYS A 34 10.00 9.34 12.49
CA LYS A 34 11.20 8.58 12.06
C LYS A 34 11.91 7.84 13.19
N ASP A 35 11.18 7.53 14.26
CA ASP A 35 11.66 6.72 15.39
C ASP A 35 11.52 5.22 15.05
N TYR A 36 12.30 4.74 14.08
CA TYR A 36 12.12 3.41 13.48
C TYR A 36 12.24 2.24 14.47
N SER A 37 13.11 2.35 15.48
CA SER A 37 13.25 1.31 16.51
C SER A 37 11.98 1.16 17.36
N GLN A 38 11.38 2.27 17.75
CA GLN A 38 10.14 2.28 18.54
C GLN A 38 8.94 1.85 17.71
N ALA A 39 8.93 2.18 16.41
CA ALA A 39 7.94 1.66 15.48
C ALA A 39 8.01 0.12 15.38
N GLU A 40 9.20 -0.47 15.26
CA GLU A 40 9.40 -1.92 15.21
C GLU A 40 8.88 -2.60 16.49
N GLU A 41 9.22 -2.06 17.67
CA GLU A 41 8.75 -2.60 18.97
C GLU A 41 7.22 -2.59 19.05
N CYS A 42 6.58 -1.50 18.63
CA CYS A 42 5.12 -1.40 18.59
C CYS A 42 4.51 -2.40 17.61
N LEU A 43 5.08 -2.53 16.41
CA LEU A 43 4.58 -3.47 15.40
C LEU A 43 4.75 -4.91 15.86
N GLN A 44 5.86 -5.26 16.52
CA GLN A 44 6.06 -6.59 17.08
C GLN A 44 5.00 -6.92 18.14
N ALA A 45 4.64 -5.95 18.99
CA ALA A 45 3.56 -6.11 19.95
C ALA A 45 2.20 -6.27 19.26
N ALA A 46 1.90 -5.49 18.21
CA ALA A 46 0.68 -5.62 17.43
C ALA A 46 0.55 -7.00 16.77
N ILE A 47 1.63 -7.51 16.17
CA ILE A 47 1.70 -8.84 15.54
C ILE A 47 1.40 -9.97 16.55
N GLN A 48 1.88 -9.84 17.79
CA GLN A 48 1.61 -10.83 18.84
C GLN A 48 0.13 -10.89 19.25
N ILE A 49 -0.58 -9.76 19.14
CA ILE A 49 -2.00 -9.66 19.51
C ILE A 49 -2.88 -10.12 18.35
N ASP A 50 -2.62 -9.63 17.13
CA ASP A 50 -3.37 -9.99 15.94
C ASP A 50 -2.45 -10.08 14.71
N TYR A 51 -1.97 -11.30 14.48
CA TYR A 51 -1.11 -11.64 13.34
C TYR A 51 -1.84 -11.59 11.99
N LEU A 52 -3.18 -11.67 11.96
CA LEU A 52 -3.95 -11.70 10.72
C LEU A 52 -4.42 -10.31 10.29
N ASN A 53 -4.22 -9.29 11.12
CA ASN A 53 -4.63 -7.93 10.79
C ASN A 53 -3.79 -7.36 9.63
N PRO A 54 -4.41 -7.01 8.48
CA PRO A 54 -3.70 -6.49 7.32
C PRO A 54 -3.02 -5.14 7.58
N ASP A 55 -3.57 -4.28 8.45
CA ASP A 55 -2.95 -2.99 8.78
C ASP A 55 -1.58 -3.16 9.45
N VAL A 56 -1.41 -4.21 10.25
CA VAL A 56 -0.13 -4.52 10.90
C VAL A 56 0.93 -4.82 9.85
N TRP A 57 0.58 -5.61 8.83
CA TRP A 57 1.48 -5.94 7.72
C TRP A 57 1.73 -4.73 6.82
N ALA A 58 0.72 -3.90 6.60
CA ALA A 58 0.86 -2.65 5.85
C ALA A 58 1.87 -1.70 6.51
N GLN A 59 1.79 -1.54 7.83
CA GLN A 59 2.71 -0.69 8.59
C GLN A 59 4.11 -1.31 8.72
N ARG A 60 4.23 -2.63 8.88
CA ARG A 60 5.52 -3.33 8.84
C ARG A 60 6.21 -3.16 7.49
N GLY A 61 5.47 -3.36 6.39
CA GLY A 61 5.99 -3.11 5.06
C GLY A 61 6.47 -1.67 4.88
N HIS A 62 5.74 -0.71 5.46
CA HIS A 62 6.14 0.70 5.43
C HIS A 62 7.40 1.00 6.23
N LEU A 63 7.57 0.40 7.40
CA LEU A 63 8.80 0.49 8.16
C LEU A 63 9.99 -0.07 7.36
N CYS A 64 9.86 -1.29 6.84
CA CYS A 64 10.89 -1.94 6.03
C CYS A 64 11.28 -1.08 4.82
N TYR A 65 10.29 -0.53 4.10
CA TYR A 65 10.50 0.39 2.97
C TYR A 65 11.30 1.62 3.38
N LEU A 66 10.91 2.30 4.48
CA LEU A 66 11.61 3.48 4.97
C LEU A 66 13.05 3.18 5.44
N THR A 67 13.31 1.96 5.88
CA THR A 67 14.65 1.50 6.28
C THR A 67 15.47 0.90 5.14
N GLY A 68 14.93 0.83 3.92
CA GLY A 68 15.61 0.32 2.73
C GLY A 68 15.61 -1.21 2.58
N ASN A 69 14.87 -1.95 3.42
CA ASN A 69 14.69 -3.40 3.25
C ASN A 69 13.51 -3.67 2.30
N LEU A 70 13.73 -3.46 1.00
CA LEU A 70 12.66 -3.53 -0.01
C LEU A 70 12.08 -4.95 -0.19
N GLY A 71 12.89 -5.99 0.00
CA GLY A 71 12.43 -7.38 -0.10
C GLY A 71 11.38 -7.71 0.97
N GLU A 72 11.69 -7.40 2.23
CA GLU A 72 10.73 -7.61 3.33
C GLU A 72 9.52 -6.67 3.21
N ALA A 73 9.74 -5.43 2.74
CA ALA A 73 8.65 -4.50 2.49
C ALA A 73 7.63 -5.07 1.50
N LYS A 74 8.12 -5.63 0.39
CA LYS A 74 7.30 -6.27 -0.63
C LYS A 74 6.50 -7.44 -0.08
N GLU A 75 7.14 -8.38 0.62
CA GLU A 75 6.43 -9.54 1.21
C GLU A 75 5.31 -9.10 2.16
N CYS A 76 5.56 -8.08 2.99
CA CYS A 76 4.55 -7.55 3.91
C CYS A 76 3.38 -6.90 3.17
N TYR A 77 3.67 -6.16 2.10
CA TYR A 77 2.65 -5.51 1.30
C TYR A 77 1.84 -6.49 0.45
N GLU A 78 2.47 -7.47 -0.20
CA GLU A 78 1.78 -8.53 -0.94
C GLU A 78 0.83 -9.28 -0.02
N ARG A 79 1.30 -9.61 1.18
CA ARG A 79 0.46 -10.21 2.22
C ARG A 79 -0.71 -9.32 2.61
N THR A 80 -0.51 -8.00 2.72
CA THR A 80 -1.61 -7.07 3.04
C THR A 80 -2.71 -7.14 1.99
N VAL A 81 -2.33 -7.14 0.71
CA VAL A 81 -3.24 -7.20 -0.43
C VAL A 81 -4.03 -8.51 -0.47
N ASP A 82 -3.45 -9.64 -0.03
CA ASP A 82 -4.15 -10.93 0.03
C ASP A 82 -5.36 -10.95 1.00
N PHE A 83 -5.41 -10.04 1.98
CA PHE A 83 -6.47 -10.00 3.00
C PHE A 83 -7.47 -8.85 2.81
N VAL A 84 -7.16 -7.85 2.01
CA VAL A 84 -8.00 -6.65 1.86
C VAL A 84 -8.85 -6.75 0.59
N THR A 85 -10.17 -6.61 0.74
CA THR A 85 -11.13 -6.69 -0.37
C THR A 85 -11.45 -5.35 -1.01
N ASP A 86 -11.12 -4.23 -0.35
CA ASP A 86 -11.37 -2.88 -0.85
C ASP A 86 -10.04 -2.10 -0.96
N ALA A 87 -9.65 -1.82 -2.20
CA ALA A 87 -8.39 -1.15 -2.50
C ALA A 87 -8.31 0.30 -1.98
N SER A 88 -9.46 0.93 -1.67
CA SER A 88 -9.50 2.32 -1.18
C SER A 88 -8.87 2.48 0.22
N GLU A 89 -8.92 1.43 1.05
CA GLU A 89 -8.37 1.43 2.41
C GLU A 89 -6.83 1.30 2.43
N ILE A 90 -6.22 0.77 1.36
CA ILE A 90 -4.78 0.47 1.31
C ILE A 90 -4.06 1.08 0.11
N HIS A 91 -4.56 2.18 -0.43
CA HIS A 91 -3.95 2.89 -1.59
C HIS A 91 -2.42 3.07 -1.47
N PHE A 92 -1.91 3.44 -0.29
CA PHE A 92 -0.48 3.64 -0.08
C PHE A 92 0.34 2.33 -0.22
N VAL A 93 -0.24 1.18 0.11
CA VAL A 93 0.39 -0.14 -0.02
C VAL A 93 0.65 -0.44 -1.49
N TYR A 94 -0.35 -0.21 -2.34
CA TYR A 94 -0.21 -0.38 -3.79
C TYR A 94 0.80 0.58 -4.39
N LEU A 95 0.81 1.85 -3.99
CA LEU A 95 1.82 2.81 -4.44
C LEU A 95 3.25 2.37 -4.09
N ARG A 96 3.45 1.83 -2.87
CA ARG A 96 4.75 1.37 -2.41
C ARG A 96 5.17 0.07 -3.09
N LEU A 97 4.27 -0.89 -3.24
CA LEU A 97 4.50 -2.09 -4.05
C LEU A 97 4.89 -1.73 -5.47
N GLY A 98 4.16 -0.81 -6.09
CA GLY A 98 4.48 -0.33 -7.43
C GLY A 98 5.89 0.25 -7.51
N SER A 99 6.27 1.12 -6.57
CA SER A 99 7.64 1.64 -6.48
C SER A 99 8.68 0.52 -6.41
N ILE A 100 8.46 -0.48 -5.54
CA ILE A 100 9.40 -1.60 -5.38
C ILE A 100 9.50 -2.41 -6.68
N TYR A 101 8.38 -2.73 -7.32
CA TYR A 101 8.40 -3.46 -8.60
C TYR A 101 9.03 -2.66 -9.74
N LEU A 102 8.95 -1.32 -9.75
CA LEU A 102 9.67 -0.50 -10.74
C LEU A 102 11.18 -0.59 -10.53
N GLU A 103 11.63 -0.46 -9.29
CA GLU A 103 13.05 -0.59 -8.95
C GLU A 103 13.56 -2.01 -9.31
N GLU A 104 12.82 -3.05 -8.96
CA GLU A 104 13.14 -4.43 -9.36
C GLU A 104 13.11 -4.62 -10.88
N LYS A 105 12.26 -3.91 -11.62
CA LYS A 105 12.11 -4.07 -13.08
C LYS A 105 13.15 -3.30 -13.88
N GLU A 106 13.65 -2.18 -13.38
CA GLU A 106 14.88 -1.59 -13.94
C GLU A 106 16.05 -2.59 -13.83
N GLU A 107 16.02 -3.48 -12.83
CA GLU A 107 16.95 -4.61 -12.71
C GLU A 107 16.52 -5.85 -13.54
N ALA A 108 15.22 -6.11 -13.69
CA ALA A 108 14.65 -7.32 -14.28
C ALA A 108 13.56 -7.02 -15.33
N ASN A 109 13.95 -6.63 -16.54
CA ASN A 109 13.08 -6.30 -17.68
C ASN A 109 12.18 -7.46 -18.22
N ALA A 110 11.68 -8.39 -17.39
CA ALA A 110 10.91 -9.56 -17.79
C ALA A 110 10.00 -10.10 -16.67
N LEU A 111 8.76 -10.45 -17.05
CA LEU A 111 7.84 -11.43 -16.42
C LEU A 111 6.75 -10.92 -15.46
N ASN A 112 5.55 -10.79 -16.04
CA ASN A 112 4.24 -11.24 -15.52
C ASN A 112 3.97 -11.10 -14.01
N ASN A 113 3.48 -9.93 -13.60
CA ASN A 113 2.87 -9.71 -12.29
C ASN A 113 1.33 -9.73 -12.47
N LYS A 114 0.63 -10.58 -11.72
CA LYS A 114 -0.78 -10.95 -11.94
C LYS A 114 -1.81 -9.98 -11.33
N ASN A 115 -1.39 -8.94 -10.62
CA ASN A 115 -2.32 -8.01 -9.96
C ASN A 115 -2.51 -6.73 -10.80
N ALA A 116 -3.67 -6.63 -11.46
CA ALA A 116 -4.04 -5.49 -12.30
C ALA A 116 -4.05 -4.16 -11.53
N GLU A 117 -4.38 -4.15 -10.23
CA GLU A 117 -4.41 -2.93 -9.41
C GLU A 117 -3.00 -2.39 -9.13
N VAL A 118 -2.05 -3.29 -8.86
CA VAL A 118 -0.63 -2.89 -8.70
C VAL A 118 -0.12 -2.24 -9.97
N TRP A 119 -0.44 -2.81 -11.15
CA TRP A 119 -0.09 -2.20 -12.43
C TRP A 119 -0.80 -0.86 -12.67
N ALA A 120 -2.05 -0.71 -12.20
CA ALA A 120 -2.81 0.54 -12.32
C ALA A 120 -2.13 1.67 -11.57
N TYR A 121 -1.74 1.43 -10.33
CA TYR A 121 -0.98 2.39 -9.55
C TYR A 121 0.43 2.62 -10.12
N LEU A 122 1.07 1.58 -10.66
CA LEU A 122 2.33 1.72 -11.40
C LEU A 122 2.21 2.69 -12.57
N ALA A 123 1.15 2.53 -13.36
CA ALA A 123 0.89 3.34 -14.53
C ALA A 123 0.59 4.78 -14.14
N LEU A 124 -0.17 5.02 -13.06
CA LEU A 124 -0.39 6.36 -12.51
C LEU A 124 0.92 7.05 -12.09
N VAL A 125 1.78 6.35 -11.36
CA VAL A 125 3.09 6.88 -10.95
C VAL A 125 3.97 7.15 -12.17
N CYS A 126 4.02 6.23 -13.13
CA CYS A 126 4.77 6.42 -14.38
C CYS A 126 4.25 7.60 -15.21
N LEU A 127 2.92 7.79 -15.30
CA LEU A 127 2.32 8.94 -15.97
C LEU A 127 2.72 10.27 -15.32
N GLN A 128 2.87 10.29 -13.99
CA GLN A 128 3.26 11.48 -13.23
C GLN A 128 4.77 11.76 -13.26
N VAL A 129 5.61 10.72 -13.33
CA VAL A 129 7.08 10.83 -13.21
C VAL A 129 7.79 10.82 -14.57
N SER A 130 7.29 10.08 -15.57
CA SER A 130 7.94 9.95 -16.88
C SER A 130 6.98 9.51 -18.00
N ALA A 131 6.53 10.48 -18.79
CA ALA A 131 5.62 10.36 -19.94
C ALA A 131 6.03 9.34 -21.03
N HIS A 132 7.29 8.88 -21.07
CA HIS A 132 7.83 8.12 -22.20
C HIS A 132 7.62 6.60 -22.14
N LEU A 133 7.21 6.06 -20.99
CA LEU A 133 7.01 4.61 -20.80
C LEU A 133 5.53 4.18 -20.97
N SER A 134 4.64 5.12 -21.31
CA SER A 134 3.19 5.00 -21.08
C SER A 134 2.43 3.92 -21.87
N PRO A 135 2.62 3.68 -23.18
CA PRO A 135 1.65 2.86 -23.92
C PRO A 135 1.77 1.36 -23.64
N ILE A 136 2.96 0.88 -23.26
CA ILE A 136 3.26 -0.55 -23.13
C ILE A 136 2.64 -1.18 -21.87
N PHE A 137 2.45 -0.40 -20.80
CA PHE A 137 1.94 -0.91 -19.52
C PHE A 137 0.43 -0.73 -19.32
N LEU A 138 -0.21 0.18 -20.06
CA LEU A 138 -1.61 0.54 -19.88
C LEU A 138 -2.59 -0.47 -20.51
N PHE A 139 -2.22 -1.08 -21.63
CA PHE A 139 -3.17 -1.84 -22.46
C PHE A 139 -3.63 -3.17 -21.85
N PRO A 140 -2.74 -4.03 -21.32
CA PRO A 140 -3.16 -5.31 -20.73
C PRO A 140 -3.95 -5.12 -19.43
N MET A 141 -3.61 -4.06 -18.68
CA MET A 141 -4.15 -3.75 -17.35
C MET A 141 -5.58 -3.21 -17.39
N GLN A 142 -5.90 -2.31 -18.35
CA GLN A 142 -7.28 -1.81 -18.51
C GLN A 142 -8.29 -2.91 -18.87
N LEU A 143 -7.84 -4.06 -19.36
CA LEU A 143 -8.72 -5.18 -19.69
C LEU A 143 -9.05 -6.05 -18.47
N GLU A 144 -8.18 -6.08 -17.46
CA GLU A 144 -8.29 -6.97 -16.28
C GLU A 144 -8.63 -6.24 -14.96
N LEU A 145 -8.67 -4.89 -14.94
CA LEU A 145 -8.93 -4.11 -13.74
C LEU A 145 -10.43 -4.06 -13.38
N ASP A 146 -10.95 -4.81 -12.42
CA ASP A 146 -12.39 -4.74 -12.08
C ASP A 146 -12.79 -3.46 -11.32
N ASN A 147 -11.81 -2.70 -10.80
CA ASN A 147 -12.03 -1.48 -10.01
C ASN A 147 -12.37 -0.27 -10.89
N GLU A 148 -13.67 0.05 -10.99
CA GLU A 148 -14.19 1.13 -11.83
C GLU A 148 -13.70 2.53 -11.41
N ALA A 149 -13.56 2.78 -10.10
CA ALA A 149 -13.08 4.07 -9.58
C ALA A 149 -11.62 4.32 -10.01
N LEU A 150 -10.77 3.30 -9.89
CA LEU A 150 -9.38 3.37 -10.30
C LEU A 150 -9.25 3.48 -11.83
N ARG A 151 -10.12 2.83 -12.62
CA ARG A 151 -10.19 3.04 -14.07
C ARG A 151 -10.46 4.50 -14.42
N GLN A 152 -11.47 5.09 -13.80
CA GLN A 152 -11.84 6.50 -14.06
C GLN A 152 -10.72 7.46 -13.70
N GLU A 153 -10.01 7.22 -12.59
CA GLU A 153 -8.85 8.02 -12.20
C GLU A 153 -7.72 7.95 -13.25
N ILE A 154 -7.41 6.73 -13.74
CA ILE A 154 -6.43 6.55 -14.82
C ILE A 154 -6.84 7.30 -16.09
N GLU A 155 -8.10 7.16 -16.51
CA GLU A 155 -8.61 7.85 -17.71
C GLU A 155 -8.54 9.38 -17.57
N GLN A 156 -8.86 9.92 -16.40
CA GLN A 156 -8.76 11.35 -16.14
C GLN A 156 -7.31 11.84 -16.22
N VAL A 157 -6.36 11.10 -15.64
CA VAL A 157 -4.93 11.45 -15.69
C VAL A 157 -4.39 11.33 -17.12
N GLN A 158 -4.78 10.29 -17.87
CA GLN A 158 -4.43 10.13 -19.29
C GLN A 158 -4.92 11.32 -20.12
N ALA A 159 -6.19 11.73 -19.94
CA ALA A 159 -6.78 12.86 -20.66
C ALA A 159 -6.08 14.19 -20.33
N GLN A 160 -5.72 14.42 -19.07
CA GLN A 160 -5.01 15.63 -18.65
C GLN A 160 -3.60 15.72 -19.26
N LEU A 161 -2.93 14.58 -19.43
CA LEU A 161 -1.58 14.50 -20.00
C LEU A 161 -1.55 14.37 -21.53
N GLY A 162 -2.72 14.30 -22.18
CA GLY A 162 -2.84 14.18 -23.62
C GLY A 162 -2.55 12.77 -24.17
N PHE A 163 -2.56 11.75 -23.31
CA PHE A 163 -2.51 10.36 -23.74
C PHE A 163 -3.91 9.92 -24.16
N GLY A 164 -4.09 9.59 -25.44
CA GLY A 164 -5.36 9.08 -25.95
C GLY A 164 -5.70 7.72 -25.36
N ASN A 165 -7.00 7.42 -25.26
CA ASN A 165 -7.49 6.10 -24.88
C ASN A 165 -6.93 5.07 -25.88
N PRO A 166 -6.09 4.11 -25.45
CA PRO A 166 -5.45 3.19 -26.39
C PRO A 166 -6.43 2.18 -26.99
N SER A 167 -7.69 2.17 -26.55
CA SER A 167 -8.78 1.32 -27.06
C SER A 167 -9.34 1.73 -28.43
N PHE A 168 -8.76 2.76 -29.09
CA PHE A 168 -9.11 3.22 -30.44
C PHE A 168 -7.91 3.18 -31.40
#